data_AF-A0A960NXE3-F1
#
_entry.id   AF-A0A960NXE3-F1
#
_cell.length_a   1.000
_cell.length_b   1.000
_cell.length_c   1.000
_cell.angle_alpha   90.00
_cell.angle_beta   90.00
_cell.angle_gamma   90.00
#
_symmetry.space_group_name_H-M   'P 1'
#
loop_
_entity.id
_entity.type
_entity.pdbx_description
1 polymer ?
#
loop_
_entity_poly.entity_id
_entity_poly.type
_entity_poly.pdbx_seq_one_letter_code
_entity_poly.pdbx_strand_id
1 'polypeptide(L)'
;MPDTMTQKYYKDIFLKNLEKISSKEKQERAWVYGNYEGFNTFVEIFEGFISPCESVKNWSALSNQQRKNLQKYYDLLINYDDTKKIKETIFKKSDKEICQDPLWKEIRDFGKWLYEDLKKVSL
;
A
#
# COMPACT_ATOMS: atom_id res chain seq x y z
N MET A 1 4.72 -12.59 -21.24
CA MET A 1 3.86 -11.54 -20.65
C MET A 1 2.57 -12.21 -20.18
N PRO A 2 2.05 -11.94 -18.98
CA PRO A 2 0.80 -12.54 -18.51
C PRO A 2 -0.37 -12.18 -19.44
N ASP A 3 -1.33 -13.09 -19.62
CA ASP A 3 -2.55 -12.83 -20.40
C ASP A 3 -3.44 -11.77 -19.73
N THR A 4 -4.39 -11.21 -20.48
CA THR A 4 -5.27 -10.13 -20.03
C THR A 4 -6.10 -10.50 -18.79
N MET A 5 -6.51 -11.77 -18.64
CA MET A 5 -7.24 -12.23 -17.46
C MET A 5 -6.35 -12.21 -16.21
N THR A 6 -5.12 -12.68 -16.35
CA THR A 6 -4.10 -12.68 -15.30
C THR A 6 -3.77 -11.25 -14.87
N GLN A 7 -3.59 -10.33 -15.82
CA GLN A 7 -3.35 -8.92 -15.50
C GLN A 7 -4.53 -8.28 -14.77
N LYS A 8 -5.77 -8.56 -15.20
CA LYS A 8 -6.98 -8.06 -14.52
C LYS A 8 -7.08 -8.57 -13.08
N TYR A 9 -6.84 -9.86 -12.86
CA TYR A 9 -6.84 -10.46 -11.52
C TYR A 9 -5.80 -9.79 -10.58
N TYR A 10 -4.57 -9.63 -11.07
CA TYR A 10 -3.52 -8.96 -10.28
C TYR A 10 -3.83 -7.48 -10.04
N LYS A 11 -4.53 -6.80 -10.97
CA LYS A 11 -4.92 -5.41 -10.82
C LYS A 11 -5.92 -5.25 -9.70
N ASP A 12 -6.93 -6.13 -9.66
CA ASP A 12 -7.97 -6.09 -8.65
C ASP A 12 -7.39 -6.37 -7.25
N ILE A 13 -6.46 -7.32 -7.13
CA ILE A 13 -5.72 -7.58 -5.88
C ILE A 13 -4.90 -6.36 -5.47
N PHE A 14 -4.11 -5.82 -6.40
CA PHE A 14 -3.25 -4.67 -6.15
C PHE A 14 -4.08 -3.47 -5.69
N LEU A 15 -5.16 -3.14 -6.40
CA LEU A 15 -6.04 -2.03 -6.04
C LEU A 15 -6.74 -2.26 -4.71
N LYS A 16 -7.18 -3.49 -4.40
CA LYS A 16 -7.77 -3.82 -3.10
C LYS A 16 -6.76 -3.64 -1.96
N ASN A 17 -5.50 -4.00 -2.16
CA ASN A 17 -4.45 -3.80 -1.15
C ASN A 17 -4.07 -2.32 -1.03
N LEU A 18 -3.98 -1.59 -2.15
CA LEU A 18 -3.74 -0.15 -2.15
C LEU A 18 -4.86 0.62 -1.41
N GLU A 19 -6.11 0.21 -1.62
CA GLU A 19 -7.25 0.80 -0.93
C GLU A 19 -7.20 0.55 0.59
N LYS A 20 -6.82 -0.66 1.01
CA LYS A 20 -6.66 -1.03 2.43
C LYS A 20 -5.56 -0.22 3.11
N ILE A 21 -4.37 -0.15 2.50
CA ILE A 21 -3.24 0.61 3.05
C ILE A 21 -3.47 2.12 3.06
N SER A 22 -4.40 2.62 2.23
CA SER A 22 -4.72 4.04 2.14
C SER A 22 -5.93 4.46 2.98
N SER A 23 -6.66 3.51 3.58
CA SER A 23 -7.88 3.80 4.34
C SER A 23 -7.63 3.82 5.84
N LYS A 24 -7.68 5.03 6.43
CA LYS A 24 -7.63 5.21 7.89
C LYS A 24 -8.74 4.43 8.59
N GLU A 25 -9.96 4.44 8.06
CA GLU A 25 -11.10 3.74 8.66
C GLU A 25 -10.86 2.22 8.75
N LYS A 26 -10.39 1.60 7.65
CA LYS A 26 -10.10 0.15 7.61
C LYS A 26 -8.97 -0.20 8.58
N GLN A 27 -7.95 0.66 8.68
CA GLN A 27 -6.86 0.50 9.64
C GLN A 27 -7.35 0.65 11.07
N GLU A 28 -8.14 1.67 11.41
CA GLU A 28 -8.65 1.85 12.78
C GLU A 28 -9.51 0.66 13.22
N ARG A 29 -10.38 0.13 12.34
CA ARG A 29 -11.16 -1.08 12.62
C ARG A 29 -10.29 -2.30 12.95
N ALA A 30 -9.24 -2.55 12.15
CA ALA A 30 -8.35 -3.69 12.36
C ALA A 30 -7.38 -3.47 13.54
N TRP A 31 -6.65 -2.35 13.51
CA TRP A 31 -5.49 -2.09 14.36
C TRP A 31 -5.82 -1.48 15.72
N VAL A 32 -6.97 -0.79 15.83
CA VAL A 32 -7.37 -0.11 17.08
C VAL A 32 -8.50 -0.86 17.76
N TYR A 33 -9.48 -1.34 16.99
CA TYR A 33 -10.68 -1.98 17.52
C TYR A 33 -10.66 -3.51 17.43
N GLY A 34 -9.66 -4.11 16.78
CA GLY A 34 -9.50 -5.57 16.67
C GLY A 34 -10.67 -6.28 15.96
N ASN A 35 -11.38 -5.58 15.08
CA ASN A 35 -12.70 -6.00 14.60
C ASN A 35 -12.74 -6.02 13.06
N TYR A 36 -12.14 -7.04 12.44
CA TYR A 36 -12.26 -7.28 10.99
C TYR A 36 -11.86 -8.70 10.55
N GLU A 37 -12.49 -9.23 9.49
CA GLU A 37 -12.06 -10.44 8.76
C GLU A 37 -10.99 -10.05 7.70
N GLY A 38 -9.70 -10.18 8.01
CA GLY A 38 -8.61 -9.87 7.07
C GLY A 38 -7.25 -9.65 7.72
N PHE A 39 -6.36 -8.89 7.05
CA PHE A 39 -5.05 -8.53 7.59
C PHE A 39 -5.22 -7.76 8.91
N ASN A 40 -4.57 -8.24 9.96
CA ASN A 40 -4.74 -7.82 11.34
C ASN A 40 -3.68 -6.82 11.81
N THR A 41 -2.57 -6.68 11.07
CA THR A 41 -1.42 -5.84 11.50
C THR A 41 -0.90 -4.94 10.38
N PHE A 42 -0.08 -3.95 10.75
CA PHE A 42 0.69 -3.15 9.78
C PHE A 42 1.54 -4.01 8.86
N VAL A 43 2.25 -4.99 9.43
CA VAL A 43 3.19 -5.88 8.70
C VAL A 43 2.46 -6.64 7.60
N GLU A 44 1.31 -7.24 7.91
CA GLU A 44 0.54 -8.02 6.94
C GLU A 44 0.00 -7.17 5.79
N ILE A 45 -0.49 -5.95 6.08
CA ILE A 45 -0.94 -5.02 5.04
C ILE A 45 0.23 -4.55 4.16
N PHE A 46 1.37 -4.29 4.78
CA PHE A 46 2.58 -3.85 4.10
C PHE A 46 3.11 -4.92 3.14
N GLU A 47 3.33 -6.14 3.63
CA GLU A 47 3.79 -7.28 2.81
C GLU A 47 2.79 -7.62 1.70
N GLY A 48 1.49 -7.57 2.01
CA GLY A 48 0.42 -7.77 1.05
C GLY A 48 0.39 -6.74 -0.09
N PHE A 49 0.94 -5.54 0.11
CA PHE A 49 1.05 -4.52 -0.92
C PHE A 49 2.39 -4.58 -1.67
N ILE A 50 3.52 -4.71 -0.96
CA ILE A 50 4.86 -4.64 -1.55
C ILE A 50 5.07 -5.73 -2.60
N SER A 51 4.66 -6.97 -2.30
CA SER A 51 4.82 -8.11 -3.22
C SER A 51 4.13 -7.89 -4.58
N PRO A 52 2.83 -7.55 -4.66
CA PRO A 52 2.20 -7.25 -5.95
C PRO A 52 2.68 -5.93 -6.56
N CYS A 53 3.09 -4.93 -5.76
CA CYS A 53 3.60 -3.65 -6.27
C CYS A 53 4.86 -3.81 -7.14
N GLU A 54 5.78 -4.70 -6.76
CA GLU A 54 6.98 -5.03 -7.54
C GLU A 54 6.64 -5.54 -8.95
N SER A 55 5.52 -6.25 -9.09
CA SER A 55 5.05 -6.75 -10.39
C SER A 55 4.34 -5.64 -11.18
N VAL A 56 3.45 -4.89 -10.52
CA VAL A 56 2.58 -3.89 -11.18
C VAL A 56 3.35 -2.69 -11.69
N LYS A 57 4.40 -2.24 -10.99
CA LYS A 57 5.20 -1.06 -11.42
C LYS A 57 5.84 -1.22 -12.80
N ASN A 58 6.00 -2.46 -13.27
CA ASN A 58 6.59 -2.80 -14.55
C ASN A 58 5.57 -3.03 -15.67
N TRP A 59 4.26 -2.85 -15.41
CA TRP A 59 3.23 -3.08 -16.41
C TRP A 59 3.27 -2.05 -17.53
N SER A 60 3.17 -2.53 -18.77
CA SER A 60 3.16 -1.69 -19.97
C SER A 60 1.94 -0.77 -20.04
N ALA A 61 0.81 -1.20 -19.49
CA ALA A 61 -0.45 -0.44 -19.43
C ALA A 61 -0.38 0.85 -18.60
N LEU A 62 0.63 0.98 -17.72
CA LEU A 62 0.84 2.21 -16.95
C LEU A 62 1.51 3.27 -17.83
N SER A 63 1.02 4.51 -17.74
CA SER A 63 1.74 5.66 -18.27
C SER A 63 3.06 5.89 -17.53
N ASN A 64 3.99 6.63 -18.16
CA ASN A 64 5.25 6.98 -17.50
C ASN A 64 5.03 7.77 -16.21
N GLN A 65 4.00 8.61 -16.14
CA GLN A 65 3.66 9.35 -14.93
C GLN A 65 3.12 8.43 -13.82
N GLN A 66 2.23 7.49 -14.17
CA GLN A 66 1.72 6.49 -13.24
C GLN A 66 2.84 5.61 -12.68
N ARG A 67 3.78 5.16 -13.53
CA ARG A 67 4.97 4.41 -13.09
C ARG A 67 5.82 5.22 -12.11
N LYS A 68 6.07 6.49 -12.41
CA LYS A 68 6.82 7.39 -11.50
C LYS A 68 6.11 7.58 -10.16
N ASN A 69 4.81 7.79 -10.17
CA ASN A 69 4.02 7.98 -8.94
C ASN A 69 3.97 6.69 -8.10
N LEU A 70 3.81 5.55 -8.75
CA LEU A 70 3.82 4.24 -8.09
C LEU A 70 5.20 3.92 -7.50
N GLN A 71 6.29 4.21 -8.23
CA GLN A 71 7.64 4.09 -7.70
C GLN A 71 7.86 5.01 -6.49
N LYS A 72 7.41 6.27 -6.57
CA LYS A 72 7.47 7.19 -5.43
C LYS A 72 6.70 6.66 -4.22
N TYR A 73 5.52 6.07 -4.43
CA TYR A 73 4.73 5.49 -3.34
C TYR A 73 5.43 4.28 -2.73
N TYR A 74 5.98 3.41 -3.56
CA TYR A 74 6.81 2.28 -3.14
C TYR A 74 7.99 2.74 -2.30
N ASP A 75 8.74 3.75 -2.75
CA ASP A 75 9.88 4.29 -2.02
C ASP A 75 9.47 4.92 -0.69
N LEU A 76 8.31 5.59 -0.62
CA LEU A 76 7.77 6.13 0.64
C LEU A 76 7.45 5.02 1.64
N LEU A 77 6.85 3.92 1.18
CA LEU A 77 6.53 2.76 2.01
C LEU A 77 7.80 2.07 2.50
N ILE A 78 8.73 1.76 1.59
CA ILE A 78 10.02 1.19 1.95
C ILE A 78 10.77 2.11 2.90
N ASN A 79 10.83 3.42 2.65
CA ASN A 79 11.49 4.34 3.57
C ASN A 79 10.77 4.45 4.92
N TYR A 80 9.44 4.35 4.98
CA TYR A 80 8.71 4.31 6.24
C TYR A 80 9.00 3.04 7.06
N ASP A 81 9.41 1.96 6.39
CA ASP A 81 9.93 0.75 7.02
C ASP A 81 11.45 0.86 7.33
N ASP A 82 12.27 1.24 6.36
CA ASP A 82 13.74 1.34 6.41
C ASP A 82 14.28 2.50 7.25
N THR A 83 13.54 3.60 7.43
CA THR A 83 13.88 4.64 8.44
C THR A 83 13.97 4.06 9.85
N LYS A 84 13.62 2.78 10.02
CA LYS A 84 13.77 2.03 11.25
C LYS A 84 14.66 0.78 11.13
N LYS A 85 15.32 0.56 9.98
CA LYS A 85 16.60 -0.19 9.90
C LYS A 85 17.76 0.63 10.49
N ILE A 86 17.57 1.93 10.74
CA ILE A 86 18.29 2.62 11.83
C ILE A 86 17.73 2.05 13.14
N LYS A 87 18.35 0.94 13.55
CA LYS A 87 18.22 0.19 14.80
C LYS A 87 17.37 0.92 15.86
N GLU A 88 16.23 0.32 16.25
CA GLU A 88 15.52 0.45 17.55
C GLU A 88 14.07 0.99 17.62
N THR A 89 13.32 1.23 16.53
CA THR A 89 12.00 1.93 16.68
C THR A 89 10.71 1.44 15.99
N ILE A 90 10.65 0.55 14.97
CA ILE A 90 9.31 0.02 14.51
C ILE A 90 8.72 -0.92 15.52
N PHE A 91 9.55 -1.81 16.07
CA PHE A 91 9.15 -2.76 17.10
C PHE A 91 8.73 -2.07 18.42
N LYS A 92 8.70 -0.72 18.48
CA LYS A 92 8.14 0.05 19.59
C LYS A 92 6.77 0.67 19.29
N LYS A 93 6.42 0.98 18.04
CA LYS A 93 5.11 1.56 17.72
C LYS A 93 4.11 0.44 17.46
N SER A 94 3.09 0.36 18.31
CA SER A 94 1.88 -0.42 18.07
C SER A 94 1.18 0.02 16.77
N ASP A 95 0.37 -0.85 16.18
CA ASP A 95 -0.41 -0.50 15.00
C ASP A 95 -1.30 0.74 15.23
N LYS A 96 -1.77 0.94 16.48
CA LYS A 96 -2.48 2.14 16.91
C LYS A 96 -1.63 3.41 16.80
N GLU A 97 -0.36 3.37 17.21
CA GLU A 97 0.57 4.49 17.09
C GLU A 97 0.91 4.80 15.63
N ILE A 98 1.09 3.77 14.80
CA ILE A 98 1.26 3.93 13.35
C ILE A 98 0.05 4.63 12.74
N CYS A 99 -1.16 4.23 13.14
CA CYS A 99 -2.39 4.82 12.61
C CYS A 99 -2.49 6.34 12.85
N GLN A 100 -1.92 6.83 13.95
CA GLN A 100 -1.89 8.26 14.31
C GLN A 100 -0.63 9.00 13.84
N ASP A 101 0.35 8.31 13.24
CA ASP A 101 1.61 8.89 12.79
C ASP A 101 1.37 9.89 11.63
N PRO A 102 1.82 11.16 11.74
CA PRO A 102 1.69 12.15 10.67
C PRO A 102 2.36 11.72 9.36
N LEU A 103 3.52 11.06 9.42
CA LEU A 103 4.20 10.56 8.22
C LEU A 103 3.38 9.46 7.57
N TRP A 104 2.80 8.55 8.37
CA TRP A 104 1.90 7.53 7.86
C TRP A 104 0.64 8.15 7.24
N LYS A 105 0.09 9.23 7.84
CA LYS A 105 -1.02 9.98 7.25
C LYS A 105 -0.67 10.51 5.86
N GLU A 106 0.50 11.12 5.67
CA GLU A 106 0.93 11.61 4.35
C GLU A 106 1.03 10.48 3.32
N ILE A 107 1.59 9.33 3.72
CA ILE A 107 1.68 8.13 2.88
C ILE A 107 0.28 7.65 2.48
N ARG A 108 -0.66 7.57 3.43
CA ARG A 108 -2.05 7.17 3.15
C ARG A 108 -2.75 8.14 2.20
N ASP A 109 -2.60 9.44 2.43
CA ASP A 109 -3.24 10.46 1.59
C ASP A 109 -2.72 10.37 0.15
N PHE A 110 -1.40 10.16 -0.02
CA PHE A 110 -0.81 9.93 -1.34
C PHE A 110 -1.27 8.61 -1.97
N GLY A 111 -1.35 7.53 -1.19
CA GLY A 111 -1.86 6.23 -1.63
C GLY A 111 -3.34 6.29 -2.08
N LYS A 112 -4.17 7.06 -1.38
CA LYS A 112 -5.58 7.27 -1.74
C LYS A 112 -5.70 8.00 -3.07
N TRP A 113 -4.89 9.03 -3.28
CA TRP A 113 -4.83 9.71 -4.57
C TRP A 113 -4.34 8.76 -5.69
N LEU A 114 -3.30 7.96 -5.42
CA LEU A 114 -2.76 7.01 -6.37
C LEU A 114 -3.77 5.91 -6.75
N TYR A 115 -4.59 5.45 -5.80
CA TYR A 115 -5.68 4.53 -6.06
C TYR A 115 -6.68 5.08 -7.09
N GLU A 116 -7.08 6.35 -6.92
CA GLU A 116 -7.99 7.04 -7.84
C GLU A 116 -7.39 7.22 -9.24
N ASP A 117 -6.06 7.36 -9.33
CA ASP A 117 -5.33 7.44 -10.59
C ASP A 117 -5.22 6.07 -11.29
N LEU A 118 -4.82 5.02 -10.55
CA LEU A 118 -4.56 3.69 -11.10
C LEU A 118 -5.82 2.89 -11.41
N LYS A 119 -6.96 3.13 -10.74
CA LYS A 119 -8.21 2.43 -11.05
C LYS A 119 -8.71 2.68 -12.47
N LYS A 120 -8.33 3.82 -13.06
CA LYS A 120 -8.69 4.26 -14.41
C LYS A 120 -7.92 3.54 -15.53
N VAL A 121 -6.84 2.82 -15.20
CA VAL A 121 -6.04 2.08 -16.19
C VAL A 121 -6.88 0.96 -16.80
N SER A 122 -7.14 0.99 -18.10
CA SER A 122 -7.79 -0.15 -18.77
C SER A 122 -6.75 -1.23 -19.09
N LEU A 123 -7.06 -2.48 -18.76
CA LEU A 123 -6.27 -3.67 -19.11
C LEU A 123 -7.01 -4.49 -20.17
#